data_AF-A0A554QZX0-F1
#
_entry.id   AF-A0A554QZX0-F1
#
_cell.length_a   1.000
_cell.length_b   1.000
_cell.length_c   1.000
_cell.angle_alpha   90.00
_cell.angle_beta   90.00
_cell.angle_gamma   90.00
#
_symmetry.space_group_name_H-M   'P 1'
#
loop_
_entity.id
_entity.type
_entity.pdbx_description
1 polymer ?
#
loop_
_entity_poly.entity_id
_entity_poly.type
_entity_poly.pdbx_seq_one_letter_code
_entity_poly.pdbx_strand_id
1 'polypeptide(L)' 'MEKYKITLPEGTSTVGEFESDRDAIAHAVKLNHGCSDSVSVSRIDSTGKLIPTWLHCGSSARPKNQPRVSNSTQHA' A
#
# COMPACT_ATOMS: atom_id res chain seq x y z
N MET A 1 -12.51 -14.77 -10.31
CA MET A 1 -11.71 -14.68 -9.07
C MET A 1 -10.24 -14.69 -9.46
N GLU A 2 -9.44 -13.86 -8.83
CA GLU A 2 -8.00 -13.73 -9.06
C GLU A 2 -7.25 -14.15 -7.79
N LYS A 3 -6.02 -14.63 -7.94
CA LYS A 3 -5.17 -15.03 -6.81
C LYS A 3 -4.42 -13.83 -6.28
N TYR A 4 -4.38 -13.68 -4.96
CA TYR A 4 -3.65 -12.64 -4.27
C TYR A 4 -2.77 -13.27 -3.18
N LYS A 5 -1.58 -12.71 -3.03
CA LYS A 5 -0.66 -12.96 -1.92
C LYS A 5 -0.75 -11.80 -0.94
N ILE A 6 -1.06 -12.12 0.31
CA ILE A 6 -1.08 -11.19 1.43
C ILE A 6 0.14 -11.49 2.29
N THR A 7 0.93 -10.48 2.61
CA THR A 7 2.06 -10.60 3.54
C THR A 7 1.82 -9.68 4.73
N LEU A 8 1.80 -10.27 5.91
CA LEU A 8 1.65 -9.58 7.20
C LEU A 8 3.02 -9.07 7.70
N PRO A 9 3.04 -8.06 8.60
CA PRO A 9 4.28 -7.51 9.16
C PRO A 9 5.15 -8.54 9.91
N GLU A 10 4.51 -9.54 10.48
CA GLU A 10 5.17 -10.66 11.17
C GLU A 10 5.94 -11.59 10.22
N GLY A 11 5.86 -11.38 8.91
CA GLY A 11 6.48 -12.21 7.88
C GLY A 11 5.61 -13.36 7.38
N THR A 12 4.47 -13.61 8.04
CA THR A 12 3.46 -14.57 7.60
C THR A 12 2.86 -14.13 6.28
N SER A 13 2.85 -15.01 5.27
CA SER A 13 2.19 -14.74 4.00
C SER A 13 1.14 -15.80 3.68
N THR A 14 -0.05 -15.37 3.27
CA THR A 14 -1.16 -16.22 2.87
C THR A 14 -1.52 -15.97 1.41
N VAL A 15 -2.07 -16.98 0.75
CA VAL A 15 -2.59 -16.85 -0.62
C VAL A 15 -4.09 -17.12 -0.59
N GLY A 16 -4.86 -16.24 -1.21
CA GLY A 16 -6.32 -16.34 -1.29
C GLY A 16 -6.84 -15.94 -2.67
N GLU A 17 -8.05 -16.39 -2.99
CA GLU A 17 -8.75 -16.04 -4.21
C GLU A 17 -9.83 -14.99 -3.88
N PHE A 18 -9.77 -13.84 -4.57
CA PHE A 18 -10.67 -12.71 -4.33
C PHE A 18 -11.29 -12.23 -5.63
N GLU A 19 -12.43 -11.56 -5.52
CA GLU A 19 -13.14 -11.00 -6.68
C GLU A 19 -12.55 -9.68 -7.17
N SER A 20 -11.87 -8.94 -6.29
CA SER A 20 -11.26 -7.65 -6.59
C SER A 20 -10.12 -7.31 -5.63
N ASP A 21 -9.25 -6.37 -6.03
CA ASP A 21 -8.20 -5.80 -5.19
C ASP A 21 -8.75 -5.30 -3.84
N ARG A 22 -9.95 -4.70 -3.84
CA ARG A 22 -10.59 -4.17 -2.63
C ARG A 22 -10.92 -5.25 -1.60
N ASP A 23 -11.44 -6.38 -2.03
CA ASP A 23 -11.76 -7.51 -1.15
C ASP A 23 -10.50 -8.14 -0.56
N ALA A 24 -9.47 -8.31 -1.40
CA ALA A 24 -8.17 -8.80 -0.94
C ALA A 24 -7.55 -7.87 0.11
N ILE A 25 -7.63 -6.56 -0.12
CA ILE A 25 -7.18 -5.52 0.83
C ILE A 25 -7.98 -5.57 2.13
N ALA A 26 -9.31 -5.57 2.07
CA ALA A 26 -10.15 -5.60 3.26
C ALA A 26 -9.89 -6.86 4.11
N HIS A 27 -9.67 -7.99 3.46
CA HIS A 27 -9.30 -9.23 4.13
C HIS A 27 -7.92 -9.13 4.79
N ALA A 28 -6.94 -8.57 4.10
CA ALA A 28 -5.59 -8.38 4.60
C ALA A 28 -5.54 -7.46 5.84
N VAL A 29 -6.33 -6.37 5.84
CA VAL A 29 -6.48 -5.47 6.99
C VAL A 29 -7.16 -6.18 8.16
N LYS A 30 -8.20 -6.99 7.89
CA LYS A 30 -8.89 -7.78 8.91
C LYS A 30 -7.95 -8.81 9.56
N LEU A 31 -7.09 -9.45 8.77
CA LEU A 31 -6.07 -10.39 9.27
C LEU A 31 -5.05 -9.71 10.17
N ASN A 32 -4.64 -8.48 9.84
CA ASN A 32 -3.71 -7.69 10.66
C ASN A 32 -4.39 -6.93 11.81
N HIS A 33 -5.48 -7.47 12.36
CA HIS A 33 -6.26 -6.88 13.47
C HIS A 33 -6.73 -5.43 13.22
N GLY A 34 -6.97 -5.04 11.96
CA GLY A 34 -7.42 -3.71 11.59
C GLY A 34 -6.29 -2.70 11.32
N CYS A 35 -5.03 -3.07 11.49
CA CYS A 35 -3.89 -2.22 11.14
C CYS A 35 -3.51 -2.40 9.65
N SER A 36 -3.35 -1.29 8.92
CA SER A 36 -2.95 -1.33 7.50
C SER A 36 -1.47 -0.97 7.28
N ASP A 37 -0.78 -0.45 8.29
CA ASP A 37 0.53 0.23 8.15
C ASP A 37 1.70 -0.65 7.69
N SER A 38 1.54 -1.96 7.67
CA SER A 38 2.62 -2.88 7.31
C SER A 38 2.16 -4.12 6.54
N VAL A 39 0.93 -4.10 6.01
CA VAL A 39 0.38 -5.21 5.23
C VAL A 39 0.69 -4.98 3.77
N SER A 40 1.16 -6.00 3.08
CA SER A 40 1.38 -5.95 1.62
C SER A 40 0.43 -6.89 0.93
N VAL A 41 -0.30 -6.38 -0.06
CA VAL A 41 -1.17 -7.20 -0.92
C VAL A 41 -0.62 -7.15 -2.34
N SER A 42 -0.54 -8.29 -2.99
CA SER A 42 -0.06 -8.41 -4.36
C SER A 42 -0.92 -9.41 -5.13
N ARG A 43 -1.41 -9.01 -6.30
CA ARG A 43 -2.09 -9.91 -7.22
C ARG A 43 -1.09 -10.84 -7.88
N ILE A 44 -1.45 -12.11 -8.03
CA ILE A 44 -0.69 -13.10 -8.79
C ILE A 44 -1.32 -13.17 -10.19
N ASP A 45 -0.59 -12.76 -11.22
CA ASP A 45 -1.06 -12.90 -12.59
C ASP A 45 -0.90 -14.34 -13.12
N SER A 46 -1.36 -14.59 -14.34
CA SER A 46 -1.34 -15.92 -14.97
C SER A 46 0.06 -16.50 -15.20
N THR A 47 1.10 -15.65 -15.19
CA THR A 47 2.51 -16.03 -15.26
C THR A 47 3.11 -16.31 -13.88
N GLY A 48 2.34 -16.11 -12.80
CA GLY A 48 2.79 -16.27 -11.42
C GLY A 48 3.50 -15.04 -10.86
N LYS A 49 3.53 -13.93 -11.60
CA LYS A 49 4.19 -12.70 -11.16
C LYS A 49 3.31 -11.93 -10.17
N LEU A 50 3.96 -11.37 -9.16
CA LEU A 50 3.34 -10.54 -8.13
C LEU A 50 3.24 -9.09 -8.60
N ILE A 51 2.01 -8.60 -8.74
CA ILE A 51 1.67 -7.22 -9.06
C ILE A 51 1.22 -6.54 -7.77
N PRO A 52 1.99 -5.57 -7.22
CA PRO A 52 1.62 -4.87 -5.99
C PRO A 52 0.28 -4.15 -6.17
N THR A 53 -0.67 -4.40 -5.27
CA THR A 53 -1.92 -3.65 -5.24
C THR A 53 -1.73 -2.47 -4.30
N TRP A 54 -2.02 -1.26 -4.77
CA TRP A 54 -1.72 -0.05 -4.03
C TRP A 54 -2.67 0.10 -2.84
N LEU A 55 -2.19 -0.28 -1.67
CA LEU A 55 -2.76 0.11 -0.38
C LEU A 55 -2.43 1.59 -0.15
N HIS A 56 -3.23 2.50 -0.71
CA HIS A 56 -3.18 3.88 -0.26
C HIS A 56 -3.84 3.95 1.13
N CYS A 57 -3.01 3.88 2.17
CA CYS A 57 -3.38 4.44 3.46
C CYS A 57 -3.63 5.93 3.21
N GLY A 58 -4.87 6.37 3.39
CA GLY A 58 -5.23 7.77 3.33
C GLY A 58 -4.49 8.54 4.41
N SER A 59 -3.27 8.96 4.10
CA SER A 59 -2.73 10.19 4.61
C SER A 59 -2.79 11.18 3.47
N SER A 60 -3.29 12.36 3.76
CA SER A 60 -3.18 13.56 2.95
C SER A 60 -1.72 13.91 2.65
N ALA A 61 -0.99 13.08 1.91
CA ALA A 61 0.25 13.47 1.27
C ALA A 61 -0.15 14.17 -0.03
N ARG A 62 -0.65 15.40 0.10
CA ARG A 62 -0.41 16.39 -0.96
C ARG A 62 1.08 16.30 -1.28
N PRO A 63 1.49 16.00 -2.52
CA PRO A 63 2.86 16.26 -2.91
C PRO A 63 2.99 17.79 -3.01
N LYS A 64 3.20 18.47 -1.88
CA LYS A 64 3.66 19.87 -1.90
C LYS A 64 5.17 19.84 -2.09
N ASN A 65 5.58 19.26 -3.21
CA ASN A 65 6.82 19.64 -3.86
C ASN A 65 6.62 21.09 -4.30
N GLN A 66 7.14 22.05 -3.52
CA GLN A 66 7.88 23.15 -4.11
C GLN A 66 8.87 23.72 -3.08
N PRO A 67 10.07 24.11 -3.54
CA PRO A 67 11.27 24.13 -2.74
C PRO A 67 11.39 25.42 -1.91
N ARG A 68 12.15 25.27 -0.82
CA ARG A 68 12.89 26.32 -0.12
C ARG A 68 13.52 27.30 -1.12
N VAL A 69 12.99 28.51 -1.22
CA VAL A 69 13.79 29.67 -1.62
C VAL A 69 14.17 30.39 -0.34
N SER A 70 15.35 30.04 0.17
CA SER A 70 16.10 30.94 1.03
C SER A 70 16.43 32.16 0.18
N ASN A 71 16.03 33.35 0.62
CA ASN A 71 16.76 34.56 0.28
C ASN A 71 16.78 35.48 1.50
N SER A 72 17.90 35.41 2.23
CA SER A 72 18.35 36.43 3.16
C SER A 72 19.09 37.50 2.38
N THR A 73 18.53 38.68 2.18
CA THR A 73 19.22 39.93 1.76
C THR A 73 18.16 41.04 1.71
N GLN A 74 18.30 42.28 2.16
CA GLN A 74 19.24 43.05 2.97
C GLN A 74 18.50 44.37 3.31
N HIS A 75 18.98 45.06 4.35
CA HIS A 75 18.77 46.47 4.67
C HIS A 75 18.36 47.43 3.53
N ALA A 76 17.38 48.29 3.80
CA ALA A 76 17.52 49.76 3.78
C ALA A 76 16.28 50.41 4.43
#